data_AF-A0A180GYV2-F1
#
_entry.id   AF-A0A180GYV2-F1
#
_cell.length_a   1.000
_cell.length_b   1.000
_cell.length_c   1.000
_cell.angle_alpha   90.00
_cell.angle_beta   90.00
_cell.angle_gamma   90.00
#
_symmetry.space_group_name_H-M   'P 1'
#
loop_
_entity.id
_entity.type
_entity.pdbx_description
1 polymer ?
#
loop_
_entity_poly.entity_id
_entity_poly.type
_entity_poly.pdbx_seq_one_letter_code
_entity_poly.pdbx_strand_id
1 'polypeptide(L)'
;MTLFVPTMILLPFVLLSTCAAHSPASLAHHNLHKRMAGDMMENIFSPPSVTRTFSYADNFKKQTFRHLPPPDKLSERQMKTVIPEFFNKNCFKNCLKDDRAGAEQPITEPTTRNLISIQQLIFVEMNPLRPDHVILQNNKRIDKALGSARTTGNGNPLAELADKLASFNQRDLQASRSAIRSHEDQLVASLADVYGFLGPENIFAPHLLLILGRKRIADTLPKKIEPKTFLKGLQFVQTGLAELANEEPLYNIHFVKQFAKEQVEMFGDSGTFNAFMSEIARSEPYQAFQMELQSPQDTAGYQLQLIQLPRAAQKWQNALQLPGDNASRINLQDWALENTKRRLVLASRAWELTENMLDIYTPDGLQLLLNKIRV
;
A
#
# COMPACT_ATOMS: atom_id res chain seq x y z
N MET A 1 14.04 -35.67 -60.74
CA MET A 1 12.91 -35.19 -61.57
C MET A 1 11.65 -35.41 -60.76
N THR A 2 10.81 -34.45 -60.41
CA THR A 2 10.77 -32.99 -60.61
C THR A 2 9.73 -32.48 -59.61
N LEU A 3 10.00 -31.33 -58.98
CA LEU A 3 9.04 -30.54 -58.19
C LEU A 3 7.77 -30.22 -59.00
N PHE A 4 6.64 -29.91 -58.35
CA PHE A 4 5.87 -28.67 -58.61
C PHE A 4 4.79 -28.42 -57.54
N VAL A 5 4.89 -27.27 -56.87
CA VAL A 5 3.82 -26.52 -56.18
C VAL A 5 3.22 -25.57 -57.22
N PRO A 6 1.89 -25.35 -57.26
CA PRO A 6 1.35 -24.01 -56.91
C PRO A 6 -0.07 -24.06 -56.28
N THR A 7 -0.74 -23.03 -55.77
CA THR A 7 -0.49 -21.66 -55.25
C THR A 7 -1.90 -21.09 -54.96
N MET A 8 -2.06 -20.33 -53.87
CA MET A 8 -3.02 -19.22 -53.59
C MET A 8 -4.50 -19.29 -53.97
N ILE A 9 -5.37 -19.04 -52.97
CA ILE A 9 -6.43 -18.00 -52.97
C ILE A 9 -6.49 -17.45 -51.52
N LEU A 10 -5.81 -16.33 -51.20
CA LEU A 10 -6.30 -14.94 -51.16
C LEU A 10 -7.40 -14.63 -50.11
N LEU A 11 -6.96 -13.89 -49.08
CA LEU A 11 -7.73 -13.02 -48.18
C LEU A 11 -8.56 -11.97 -48.94
N PRO A 12 -9.55 -11.34 -48.27
CA PRO A 12 -9.28 -9.95 -47.84
C PRO A 12 -9.56 -9.70 -46.35
N PHE A 13 -8.77 -8.77 -45.82
CA PHE A 13 -8.82 -8.16 -44.50
C PHE A 13 -10.12 -7.36 -44.22
N VAL A 14 -10.33 -7.07 -42.92
CA VAL A 14 -10.72 -5.75 -42.32
C VAL A 14 -12.03 -5.78 -41.47
N LEU A 15 -11.86 -5.39 -40.19
CA LEU A 15 -12.82 -4.87 -39.17
C LEU A 15 -13.76 -5.89 -38.49
N LEU A 16 -13.82 -6.05 -37.16
CA LEU A 16 -13.60 -5.11 -36.05
C LEU A 16 -12.89 -5.76 -34.84
N SER A 17 -11.71 -5.23 -34.55
CA SER A 17 -11.08 -5.26 -33.24
C SER A 17 -11.76 -4.22 -32.34
N THR A 18 -12.51 -4.65 -31.32
CA THR A 18 -12.83 -3.82 -30.14
C THR A 18 -12.91 -4.70 -28.91
N CYS A 19 -11.76 -4.94 -28.26
CA CYS A 19 -11.61 -5.13 -26.81
C CYS A 19 -10.12 -4.94 -26.48
N ALA A 20 -9.57 -3.80 -26.89
CA ALA A 20 -8.29 -3.30 -26.42
C ALA A 20 -8.56 -2.07 -25.55
N ALA A 21 -7.87 -2.02 -24.41
CA ALA A 21 -7.59 -0.83 -23.62
C ALA A 21 -8.80 0.01 -23.16
N HIS A 22 -9.30 -0.30 -21.97
CA HIS A 22 -9.67 0.77 -21.04
C HIS A 22 -8.50 1.00 -20.10
N SER A 23 -7.64 1.93 -20.50
CA SER A 23 -6.94 2.77 -19.54
C SER A 23 -7.99 3.47 -18.68
N PRO A 24 -7.93 3.44 -17.33
CA PRO A 24 -8.82 4.24 -16.49
C PRO A 24 -8.56 5.75 -16.63
N ALA A 25 -7.53 6.17 -17.37
CA ALA A 25 -7.05 7.55 -17.35
C ALA A 25 -7.83 8.54 -18.22
N SER A 26 -8.86 8.13 -18.97
CA SER A 26 -9.60 9.04 -19.88
C SER A 26 -11.06 9.32 -19.50
N LEU A 27 -11.59 8.72 -18.42
CA LEU A 27 -12.98 8.95 -17.98
C LEU A 27 -13.09 9.73 -16.67
N ALA A 28 -11.96 10.11 -16.06
CA ALA A 28 -11.89 10.82 -14.79
C ALA A 28 -12.09 12.36 -14.90
N HIS A 29 -12.11 12.94 -16.11
CA HIS A 29 -12.18 14.40 -16.25
C HIS A 29 -13.54 15.00 -16.63
N HIS A 30 -14.59 14.22 -16.91
CA HIS A 30 -15.86 14.81 -17.39
C HIS A 30 -17.19 14.27 -16.81
N ASN A 31 -17.20 13.42 -15.78
CA ASN A 31 -18.46 12.98 -15.15
C ASN A 31 -18.59 13.23 -13.63
N LEU A 32 -17.71 14.06 -13.04
CA LEU A 32 -17.69 14.31 -11.59
C LEU A 32 -18.81 15.25 -11.06
N HIS A 33 -19.90 15.48 -11.80
CA HIS A 33 -20.95 16.41 -11.37
C HIS A 33 -22.39 15.91 -11.32
N LYS A 34 -22.68 14.63 -11.60
CA LYS A 34 -24.09 14.19 -11.58
C LYS A 34 -24.27 12.70 -11.34
N ARG A 35 -24.09 12.27 -10.08
CA ARG A 35 -24.76 11.12 -9.42
C ARG A 35 -24.24 11.00 -7.98
N MET A 36 -24.65 11.94 -7.12
CA MET A 36 -24.64 11.77 -5.67
C MET A 36 -26.09 11.68 -5.22
N ALA A 37 -26.62 10.47 -5.15
CA ALA A 37 -27.81 10.12 -4.38
C ALA A 37 -27.85 8.59 -4.26
N GLY A 38 -27.57 8.07 -3.06
CA GLY A 38 -27.79 6.66 -2.71
C GLY A 38 -26.52 5.83 -2.53
N ASP A 39 -25.76 6.10 -1.48
CA ASP A 39 -25.20 5.12 -0.53
C ASP A 39 -24.19 5.84 0.39
N MET A 40 -24.75 6.41 1.47
CA MET A 40 -24.01 7.12 2.50
C MET A 40 -23.33 6.10 3.43
N MET A 41 -22.08 5.71 3.14
CA MET A 41 -21.11 5.18 4.14
C MET A 41 -19.68 5.02 3.57
N GLU A 42 -19.25 5.88 2.65
CA GLU A 42 -17.83 5.94 2.23
C GLU A 42 -17.33 7.39 2.25
N ASN A 43 -16.12 7.60 2.80
CA ASN A 43 -15.40 8.87 3.00
C ASN A 43 -15.75 9.75 4.21
N ILE A 44 -15.45 9.26 5.43
CA ILE A 44 -15.47 10.09 6.65
C ILE A 44 -14.06 10.59 7.05
N PHE A 45 -12.98 10.19 6.37
CA PHE A 45 -11.65 10.80 6.62
C PHE A 45 -11.13 11.50 5.36
N SER A 46 -11.31 12.82 5.40
CA SER A 46 -10.88 13.90 4.50
C SER A 46 -11.79 14.20 3.29
N PRO A 47 -12.03 15.50 2.97
CA PRO A 47 -12.63 15.88 1.69
C PRO A 47 -11.77 15.37 0.53
N PRO A 48 -12.34 15.21 -0.68
CA PRO A 48 -11.68 14.61 -1.85
C PRO A 48 -10.43 15.37 -2.37
N SER A 49 -9.88 16.32 -1.62
CA SER A 49 -8.76 17.17 -1.99
C SER A 49 -7.43 16.84 -1.29
N VAL A 50 -7.37 15.83 -0.41
CA VAL A 50 -6.08 15.36 0.16
C VAL A 50 -5.96 13.86 -0.07
N THR A 51 -5.41 13.49 -1.22
CA THR A 51 -5.03 12.12 -1.57
C THR A 51 -4.23 11.52 -0.41
N ARG A 52 -4.71 10.41 0.17
CA ARG A 52 -3.97 9.72 1.22
C ARG A 52 -2.67 9.22 0.62
N THR A 53 -1.55 9.69 1.16
CA THR A 53 -0.22 9.25 0.74
C THR A 53 0.11 7.92 1.39
N PHE A 54 1.02 7.18 0.76
CA PHE A 54 1.62 5.94 1.27
C PHE A 54 2.18 6.10 2.70
N SER A 55 2.48 7.34 3.11
CA SER A 55 2.87 7.72 4.46
C SER A 55 1.67 8.14 5.32
N TYR A 56 0.69 7.25 5.52
CA TYR A 56 -0.48 7.50 6.39
C TYR A 56 -0.11 8.05 7.78
N ALA A 57 1.07 7.70 8.30
CA ALA A 57 1.60 8.22 9.57
C ALA A 57 1.62 9.77 9.63
N ASP A 58 1.95 10.44 8.52
CA ASP A 58 2.00 11.90 8.48
C ASP A 58 0.61 12.52 8.64
N ASN A 59 -0.41 11.95 7.98
CA ASN A 59 -1.80 12.38 8.14
C ASN A 59 -2.35 12.05 9.53
N PHE A 60 -2.01 10.88 10.08
CA PHE A 60 -2.34 10.49 11.45
C PHE A 60 -1.91 11.55 12.48
N LYS A 61 -0.67 12.04 12.36
CA LYS A 61 -0.16 13.14 13.21
C LYS A 61 -0.78 14.49 12.87
N LYS A 62 -0.85 14.86 11.58
CA LYS A 62 -1.18 16.24 11.14
C LYS A 62 -2.68 16.54 11.11
N GLN A 63 -3.52 15.52 10.94
CA GLN A 63 -4.97 15.67 10.79
C GLN A 63 -5.70 15.10 12.00
N THR A 64 -5.53 13.81 12.30
CA THR A 64 -6.32 13.14 13.35
C THR A 64 -5.87 13.55 14.75
N PHE A 65 -4.58 13.46 15.06
CA PHE A 65 -4.05 13.68 16.41
C PHE A 65 -3.22 14.97 16.55
N ARG A 66 -3.46 15.96 15.68
CA ARG A 66 -2.69 17.21 15.61
C ARG A 66 -2.58 17.94 16.94
N HIS A 67 -3.64 17.88 17.74
CA HIS A 67 -3.78 18.61 18.99
C HIS A 67 -3.52 17.75 20.22
N LEU A 68 -3.10 16.49 20.05
CA LEU A 68 -2.75 15.64 21.18
C LEU A 68 -1.51 16.21 21.87
N PRO A 69 -1.57 16.54 23.18
CA PRO A 69 -0.42 17.07 23.89
C PRO A 69 0.70 16.02 24.02
N PRO A 70 1.97 16.43 24.12
CA PRO A 70 3.08 15.52 24.40
C PRO A 70 3.00 14.95 25.84
N PRO A 71 3.72 13.84 26.13
CA PRO A 71 3.63 13.14 27.43
C PRO A 71 3.92 14.00 28.67
N ASP A 72 4.76 15.02 28.53
CA ASP A 72 5.10 15.98 29.60
C ASP A 72 3.96 16.95 29.94
N LYS A 73 3.04 17.19 28.98
CA LYS A 73 1.87 18.06 29.16
C LYS A 73 0.60 17.31 29.52
N LEU A 74 0.50 16.05 29.10
CA LEU A 74 -0.64 15.19 29.38
C LEU A 74 -0.16 13.80 29.73
N SER A 75 -0.04 13.58 31.04
CA SER A 75 0.33 12.30 31.64
C SER A 75 -0.83 11.31 31.63
N GLU A 76 -0.50 10.02 31.78
CA GLU A 76 -1.49 8.95 31.99
C GLU A 76 -2.50 9.28 33.10
N ARG A 77 -2.03 9.84 34.22
CA ARG A 77 -2.90 10.21 35.35
C ARG A 77 -3.93 11.27 34.94
N GLN A 78 -3.51 12.28 34.18
CA GLN A 78 -4.42 13.31 33.68
C GLN A 78 -5.41 12.75 32.65
N MET A 79 -4.98 11.84 31.76
CA MET A 79 -5.89 11.14 30.85
C MET A 79 -6.96 10.34 31.61
N LYS A 80 -6.55 9.62 32.66
CA LYS A 80 -7.46 8.87 33.54
C LYS A 80 -8.49 9.73 34.27
N THR A 81 -8.25 11.05 34.38
CA THR A 81 -9.22 12.02 34.90
C THR A 81 -10.10 12.62 33.79
N VAL A 82 -9.51 13.03 32.66
CA VAL A 82 -10.22 13.72 31.56
C VAL A 82 -11.20 12.80 30.83
N ILE A 83 -10.84 11.52 30.64
CA ILE A 83 -11.67 10.58 29.88
C ILE A 83 -13.00 10.27 30.61
N PRO A 84 -13.04 9.97 31.92
CA PRO A 84 -14.31 9.86 32.64
C PRO A 84 -15.16 11.15 32.61
N GLU A 85 -14.54 12.33 32.73
CA GLU A 85 -15.25 13.61 32.65
C GLU A 85 -15.91 13.84 31.30
N PHE A 86 -15.30 13.36 30.22
CA PHE A 86 -15.89 13.39 28.88
C PHE A 86 -17.20 12.61 28.81
N PHE A 87 -17.29 11.50 29.54
CA PHE A 87 -18.47 10.62 29.56
C PHE A 87 -19.60 11.07 30.49
N ASN A 88 -19.31 11.88 31.52
CA ASN A 88 -20.31 12.38 32.46
C ASN A 88 -21.24 13.47 31.89
N LYS A 89 -21.05 13.90 30.63
CA LYS A 89 -21.91 14.87 29.95
C LYS A 89 -22.76 14.13 28.91
N ASN A 90 -24.08 14.32 28.93
CA ASN A 90 -25.16 13.61 28.18
C ASN A 90 -25.02 13.41 26.64
N CYS A 91 -23.84 13.55 26.03
CA CYS A 91 -23.55 13.31 24.61
C CYS A 91 -23.05 11.88 24.29
N PHE A 92 -23.07 10.98 25.27
CA PHE A 92 -22.40 9.67 25.23
C PHE A 92 -22.88 8.71 24.12
N LYS A 93 -24.18 8.60 23.91
CA LYS A 93 -24.77 7.58 23.01
C LYS A 93 -24.33 7.74 21.55
N ASN A 94 -24.07 8.96 21.10
CA ASN A 94 -23.69 9.23 19.71
C ASN A 94 -22.17 9.21 19.49
N CYS A 95 -21.38 9.17 20.58
CA CYS A 95 -19.92 9.20 20.52
C CYS A 95 -19.29 7.81 20.49
N LEU A 96 -20.03 6.77 20.88
CA LEU A 96 -19.53 5.39 20.94
C LEU A 96 -20.08 4.55 19.78
N LYS A 97 -19.28 3.57 19.37
CA LYS A 97 -19.71 2.52 18.43
C LYS A 97 -20.45 1.43 19.23
N ASP A 98 -21.66 1.11 18.78
CA ASP A 98 -22.64 0.19 19.40
C ASP A 98 -23.26 0.65 20.73
N ASP A 99 -24.33 -0.03 21.16
CA ASP A 99 -25.11 0.17 22.40
C ASP A 99 -24.31 -0.16 23.69
N ARG A 100 -22.98 0.07 23.65
CA ARG A 100 -22.08 0.11 24.82
C ARG A 100 -22.51 1.15 25.85
N ALA A 101 -23.53 1.96 25.52
CA ALA A 101 -24.31 2.78 26.43
C ALA A 101 -24.84 2.00 27.65
N GLY A 102 -25.00 0.67 27.57
CA GLY A 102 -25.43 -0.20 28.69
C GLY A 102 -24.33 -1.08 29.31
N ALA A 103 -23.12 -1.10 28.76
CA ALA A 103 -22.04 -1.95 29.24
C ALA A 103 -21.02 -1.11 30.03
N GLU A 104 -21.02 -1.25 31.36
CA GLU A 104 -20.00 -0.74 32.29
C GLU A 104 -18.59 -1.34 32.06
N GLN A 105 -18.20 -1.66 30.81
CA GLN A 105 -16.80 -1.94 30.55
C GLN A 105 -16.02 -0.63 30.65
N PRO A 106 -14.93 -0.56 31.43
CA PRO A 106 -14.22 0.70 31.66
C PRO A 106 -13.50 1.11 30.38
N ILE A 107 -14.15 1.95 29.56
CA ILE A 107 -13.61 2.54 28.33
C ILE A 107 -12.36 3.39 28.60
N THR A 108 -12.23 3.91 29.82
CA THR A 108 -11.13 4.75 30.27
C THR A 108 -9.76 4.10 30.11
N GLU A 109 -9.59 2.85 30.54
CA GLU A 109 -8.30 2.17 30.49
C GLU A 109 -7.80 1.89 29.06
N PRO A 110 -8.59 1.26 28.15
CA PRO A 110 -8.17 1.05 26.77
C PRO A 110 -7.98 2.38 26.02
N THR A 111 -8.83 3.39 26.27
CA THR A 111 -8.66 4.72 25.67
C THR A 111 -7.35 5.36 26.12
N THR A 112 -7.06 5.34 27.42
CA THR A 112 -5.82 5.89 27.98
C THR A 112 -4.59 5.20 27.37
N ARG A 113 -4.60 3.87 27.34
CA ARG A 113 -3.51 3.07 26.77
C ARG A 113 -3.26 3.40 25.30
N ASN A 114 -4.32 3.52 24.51
CA ASN A 114 -4.22 3.88 23.10
C ASN A 114 -3.67 5.30 22.92
N LEU A 115 -4.18 6.28 23.67
CA LEU A 115 -3.69 7.67 23.59
C LEU A 115 -2.22 7.81 24.00
N ILE A 116 -1.75 7.09 25.02
CA ILE A 116 -0.33 7.02 25.38
C ILE A 116 0.49 6.42 24.24
N SER A 117 0.00 5.33 23.65
CA SER A 117 0.67 4.68 22.52
C SER A 117 0.74 5.60 21.30
N ILE A 118 -0.30 6.40 21.07
CA ILE A 118 -0.34 7.44 20.04
C ILE A 118 0.66 8.56 20.34
N GLN A 119 0.74 9.03 21.59
CA GLN A 119 1.76 10.01 22.00
C GLN A 119 3.18 9.46 21.77
N GLN A 120 3.45 8.22 22.18
CA GLN A 120 4.73 7.56 21.98
C GLN A 120 5.09 7.51 20.48
N LEU A 121 4.16 7.10 19.63
CA LEU A 121 4.37 7.07 18.19
C LEU A 121 4.69 8.46 17.63
N ILE A 122 3.89 9.48 17.97
CA ILE A 122 4.00 10.84 17.41
C ILE A 122 5.25 11.60 17.87
N PHE A 123 5.58 11.49 19.17
CA PHE A 123 6.58 12.33 19.83
C PHE A 123 7.94 11.65 20.03
N VAL A 124 7.99 10.31 19.94
CA VAL A 124 9.24 9.56 20.12
C VAL A 124 9.66 8.86 18.84
N GLU A 125 8.77 8.14 18.17
CA GLU A 125 9.13 7.33 16.99
C GLU A 125 9.13 8.15 15.70
N MET A 126 8.16 9.04 15.52
CA MET A 126 8.04 9.91 14.35
C MET A 126 8.76 11.26 14.50
N ASN A 127 9.54 11.46 15.56
CA ASN A 127 10.14 12.76 15.84
C ASN A 127 11.41 12.99 15.01
N PRO A 128 11.39 13.91 14.02
CA PRO A 128 12.54 14.13 13.14
C PRO A 128 13.69 14.86 13.83
N LEU A 129 13.47 15.42 15.03
CA LEU A 129 14.51 16.11 15.80
C LEU A 129 15.46 15.13 16.52
N ARG A 130 15.13 13.83 16.51
CA ARG A 130 15.99 12.81 17.08
C ARG A 130 17.28 12.67 16.25
N PRO A 131 18.47 12.75 16.87
CA PRO A 131 19.75 12.63 16.15
C PRO A 131 19.88 11.31 15.39
N ASP A 132 19.30 10.24 15.92
CA ASP A 132 19.28 8.88 15.39
C ASP A 132 18.10 8.62 14.43
N HIS A 133 17.37 9.66 13.99
CA HIS A 133 16.22 9.50 13.10
C HIS A 133 16.66 9.03 11.71
N VAL A 134 16.69 7.70 11.52
CA VAL A 134 17.20 7.00 10.34
C VAL A 134 16.60 7.54 9.04
N ILE A 135 15.29 7.81 9.00
CA ILE A 135 14.63 8.33 7.80
C ILE A 135 15.24 9.66 7.37
N LEU A 136 15.52 10.55 8.32
CA LEU A 136 16.09 11.87 8.03
C LEU A 136 17.56 11.75 7.57
N GLN A 137 18.34 10.87 8.21
CA GLN A 137 19.72 10.62 7.82
C GLN A 137 19.80 10.04 6.40
N ASN A 138 18.96 9.06 6.09
CA ASN A 138 18.89 8.46 4.75
C ASN A 138 18.40 9.44 3.70
N ASN A 139 17.41 10.30 4.01
CA ASN A 139 17.00 11.38 3.11
C ASN A 139 18.21 12.26 2.73
N LYS A 140 19.00 12.71 3.72
CA LYS A 140 20.20 13.52 3.48
C LYS A 140 21.24 12.78 2.61
N ARG A 141 21.38 11.47 2.79
CA ARG A 141 22.30 10.64 1.99
C ARG A 141 21.82 10.48 0.54
N ILE A 142 20.52 10.25 0.34
CA ILE A 142 19.90 10.19 -0.99
C ILE A 142 20.05 11.54 -1.70
N ASP A 143 19.72 12.64 -1.02
CA ASP A 143 19.85 13.99 -1.58
C ASP A 143 21.30 14.30 -1.98
N LYS A 144 22.28 13.88 -1.17
CA LYS A 144 23.71 14.04 -1.49
C LYS A 144 24.11 13.22 -2.72
N ALA A 145 23.68 11.97 -2.82
CA ALA A 145 24.01 11.08 -3.93
C ALA A 145 23.39 11.55 -5.26
N LEU A 146 22.18 12.12 -5.21
CA LEU A 146 21.52 12.70 -6.38
C LEU A 146 22.01 14.12 -6.70
N GLY A 147 22.48 14.86 -5.68
CA GLY A 147 23.02 16.21 -5.83
C GLY A 147 24.25 16.27 -6.75
N SER A 148 25.07 15.21 -6.79
CA SER A 148 26.20 15.09 -7.72
C SER A 148 25.78 14.91 -9.19
N ALA A 149 24.51 14.57 -9.46
CA ALA A 149 23.96 14.44 -10.82
C ALA A 149 23.30 15.74 -11.33
N ARG A 150 23.36 16.84 -10.57
CA ARG A 150 22.81 18.15 -10.97
C ARG A 150 23.68 18.80 -12.05
N THR A 151 23.45 18.45 -13.30
CA THR A 151 23.83 19.29 -14.43
C THR A 151 22.58 20.04 -14.90
N THR A 152 22.56 21.36 -14.70
CA THR A 152 21.77 22.35 -15.46
C THR A 152 20.27 22.58 -15.20
N GLY A 153 19.59 21.90 -14.25
CA GLY A 153 18.16 22.13 -13.99
C GLY A 153 17.81 22.68 -12.59
N ASN A 154 16.83 23.60 -12.52
CA ASN A 154 16.25 24.10 -11.25
C ASN A 154 15.27 23.12 -10.56
N GLY A 155 15.10 21.90 -11.10
CA GLY A 155 14.15 20.90 -10.60
C GLY A 155 14.67 20.06 -9.42
N ASN A 156 13.76 19.36 -8.74
CA ASN A 156 14.10 18.38 -7.70
C ASN A 156 14.58 17.07 -8.38
N PRO A 157 15.88 16.72 -8.32
CA PRO A 157 16.41 15.57 -9.05
C PRO A 157 15.78 14.24 -8.65
N LEU A 158 15.36 14.12 -7.38
CA LEU A 158 14.68 12.94 -6.87
C LEU A 158 13.29 12.79 -7.51
N ALA A 159 12.54 13.90 -7.66
CA ALA A 159 11.22 13.89 -8.27
C ALA A 159 11.32 13.51 -9.77
N GLU A 160 12.21 14.17 -10.52
CA GLU A 160 12.41 13.88 -11.95
C GLU A 160 12.83 12.43 -12.22
N LEU A 161 13.73 11.89 -11.36
CA LEU A 161 14.13 10.50 -11.44
C LEU A 161 12.97 9.56 -11.11
N ALA A 162 12.22 9.86 -10.06
CA ALA A 162 11.10 9.05 -9.63
C ALA A 162 9.99 8.98 -10.69
N ASP A 163 9.66 10.06 -11.39
CA ASP A 163 8.65 10.06 -12.45
C ASP A 163 9.04 9.15 -13.62
N LYS A 164 10.33 9.19 -14.00
CA LYS A 164 10.90 8.30 -15.03
C LYS A 164 10.87 6.85 -14.56
N LEU A 165 11.20 6.60 -13.30
CA LEU A 165 11.18 5.27 -12.70
C LEU A 165 9.78 4.71 -12.56
N ALA A 166 8.79 5.51 -12.16
CA ALA A 166 7.39 5.08 -12.09
C ALA A 166 6.90 4.58 -13.46
N SER A 167 7.17 5.35 -14.51
CA SER A 167 6.85 4.97 -15.89
C SER A 167 7.60 3.72 -16.36
N PHE A 168 8.85 3.55 -15.94
CA PHE A 168 9.64 2.36 -16.24
C PHE A 168 9.11 1.13 -15.52
N ASN A 169 8.94 1.21 -14.19
CA ASN A 169 8.46 0.13 -13.32
C ASN A 169 7.06 -0.34 -13.74
N GLN A 170 6.17 0.58 -14.13
CA GLN A 170 4.84 0.23 -14.62
C GLN A 170 4.90 -0.58 -15.92
N ARG A 171 5.75 -0.17 -16.87
CA ARG A 171 5.93 -0.89 -18.14
C ARG A 171 6.56 -2.27 -17.92
N ASP A 172 7.59 -2.34 -17.08
CA ASP A 172 8.26 -3.59 -16.72
C ASP A 172 7.27 -4.58 -16.07
N LEU A 173 6.50 -4.12 -15.08
CA LEU A 173 5.46 -4.93 -14.44
C LEU A 173 4.41 -5.43 -15.45
N GLN A 174 3.94 -4.57 -16.36
CA GLN A 174 2.97 -4.98 -17.39
C GLN A 174 3.55 -6.01 -18.36
N ALA A 175 4.82 -5.85 -18.75
CA ALA A 175 5.52 -6.81 -19.61
C ALA A 175 5.64 -8.16 -18.89
N SER A 176 6.12 -8.18 -17.64
CA SER A 176 6.22 -9.39 -16.83
C SER A 176 4.88 -10.09 -16.64
N ARG A 177 3.81 -9.34 -16.32
CA ARG A 177 2.46 -9.91 -16.22
C ARG A 177 1.98 -10.50 -17.54
N SER A 178 2.30 -9.87 -18.66
CA SER A 178 1.93 -10.38 -19.99
C SER A 178 2.67 -11.67 -20.32
N ALA A 179 3.97 -11.76 -19.99
CA ALA A 179 4.76 -12.98 -20.10
C ALA A 179 4.16 -14.11 -19.26
N ILE A 180 3.83 -13.85 -17.99
CA ILE A 180 3.19 -14.84 -17.10
C ILE A 180 1.84 -15.30 -17.67
N ARG A 181 1.00 -14.39 -18.18
CA ARG A 181 -0.30 -14.74 -18.79
C ARG A 181 -0.16 -15.61 -20.04
N SER A 182 0.93 -15.47 -20.78
CA SER A 182 1.19 -16.25 -22.00
C SER A 182 1.67 -17.68 -21.72
N HIS A 183 1.90 -18.03 -20.46
CA HIS A 183 2.35 -19.36 -20.05
C HIS A 183 1.33 -20.45 -20.38
N GLU A 184 1.79 -21.62 -20.85
CA GLU A 184 0.93 -22.73 -21.32
C GLU A 184 0.01 -23.30 -20.22
N ASP A 185 0.50 -23.35 -18.98
CA ASP A 185 -0.28 -23.79 -17.82
C ASP A 185 -1.24 -22.69 -17.33
N GLN A 186 -2.55 -22.92 -17.49
CA GLN A 186 -3.62 -22.01 -17.12
C GLN A 186 -3.63 -21.63 -15.63
N LEU A 187 -3.20 -22.53 -14.73
CA LEU A 187 -3.12 -22.21 -13.31
C LEU A 187 -2.03 -21.18 -13.05
N VAL A 188 -0.89 -21.28 -13.74
CA VAL A 188 0.19 -20.29 -13.67
C VAL A 188 -0.24 -18.98 -14.30
N ALA A 189 -0.85 -19.02 -15.49
CA ALA A 189 -1.33 -17.83 -16.20
C ALA A 189 -2.35 -17.04 -15.36
N SER A 190 -3.20 -17.72 -14.59
CA SER A 190 -4.18 -17.10 -13.70
C SER A 190 -3.56 -16.27 -12.56
N LEU A 191 -2.30 -16.55 -12.20
CA LEU A 191 -1.58 -15.84 -11.14
C LEU A 191 -0.84 -14.58 -11.63
N ALA A 192 -0.99 -14.18 -12.89
CA ALA A 192 -0.27 -13.01 -13.41
C ALA A 192 -0.53 -11.72 -12.60
N ASP A 193 -1.78 -11.49 -12.17
CA ASP A 193 -2.11 -10.30 -11.37
C ASP A 193 -1.65 -10.39 -9.91
N VAL A 194 -1.27 -11.59 -9.46
CA VAL A 194 -0.55 -11.74 -8.21
C VAL A 194 0.84 -11.14 -8.32
N TYR A 195 1.55 -11.24 -9.46
CA TYR A 195 2.87 -10.64 -9.61
C TYR A 195 2.84 -9.11 -9.44
N GLY A 196 3.70 -8.57 -8.57
CA GLY A 196 3.74 -7.16 -8.19
C GLY A 196 2.67 -6.74 -7.18
N PHE A 197 1.80 -7.64 -6.72
CA PHE A 197 0.74 -7.30 -5.76
C PHE A 197 1.28 -6.75 -4.44
N LEU A 198 2.39 -7.30 -3.93
CA LEU A 198 3.04 -6.84 -2.70
C LEU A 198 3.99 -5.64 -2.92
N GLY A 199 4.06 -5.15 -4.15
CA GLY A 199 4.97 -4.08 -4.55
C GLY A 199 6.45 -4.47 -4.54
N PRO A 200 7.35 -3.49 -4.76
CA PRO A 200 8.79 -3.72 -4.84
C PRO A 200 9.35 -4.29 -3.54
N GLU A 201 10.26 -5.25 -3.62
CA GLU A 201 10.80 -5.98 -2.46
C GLU A 201 9.75 -6.51 -1.46
N ASN A 202 8.52 -6.78 -1.93
CA ASN A 202 7.38 -7.20 -1.12
C ASN A 202 7.08 -6.31 0.10
N ILE A 203 7.43 -5.02 0.04
CA ILE A 203 7.33 -4.09 1.17
C ILE A 203 5.91 -3.97 1.74
N PHE A 204 4.87 -4.20 0.94
CA PHE A 204 3.48 -4.07 1.38
C PHE A 204 3.01 -5.25 2.26
N ALA A 205 3.79 -6.33 2.33
CA ALA A 205 3.42 -7.55 3.05
C ALA A 205 2.96 -7.31 4.51
N PRO A 206 3.64 -6.50 5.35
CA PRO A 206 3.18 -6.23 6.70
C PRO A 206 1.82 -5.51 6.76
N HIS A 207 1.51 -4.62 5.80
CA HIS A 207 0.22 -3.92 5.73
C HIS A 207 -0.88 -4.86 5.29
N LEU A 208 -0.57 -5.76 4.35
CA LEU A 208 -1.49 -6.81 3.96
C LEU A 208 -1.87 -7.67 5.15
N LEU A 209 -0.92 -8.03 6.02
CA LEU A 209 -1.24 -8.79 7.23
C LEU A 209 -2.26 -8.07 8.14
N LEU A 210 -2.13 -6.74 8.28
CA LEU A 210 -3.11 -5.94 9.03
C LEU A 210 -4.47 -5.88 8.33
N ILE A 211 -4.50 -5.73 7.00
CA ILE A 211 -5.74 -5.78 6.21
C ILE A 211 -6.45 -7.11 6.44
N LEU A 212 -5.72 -8.22 6.38
CA LEU A 212 -6.26 -9.57 6.57
C LEU A 212 -6.75 -9.82 8.01
N GLY A 213 -6.19 -9.14 9.00
CA GLY A 213 -6.62 -9.20 10.39
C GLY A 213 -7.91 -8.43 10.69
N ARG A 214 -8.40 -7.60 9.74
CA ARG A 214 -9.65 -6.85 9.92
C ARG A 214 -10.83 -7.77 9.90
N LYS A 215 -11.76 -7.61 10.85
CA LYS A 215 -12.98 -8.42 10.95
C LYS A 215 -13.70 -8.61 9.61
N ARG A 216 -13.93 -7.53 8.85
CA ARG A 216 -14.60 -7.59 7.53
C ARG A 216 -13.89 -8.53 6.54
N ILE A 217 -12.56 -8.48 6.46
CA ILE A 217 -11.79 -9.33 5.54
C ILE A 217 -11.57 -10.72 6.15
N ALA A 218 -11.33 -10.79 7.46
CA ALA A 218 -11.18 -12.04 8.19
C ALA A 218 -12.43 -12.94 8.09
N ASP A 219 -13.62 -12.34 8.06
CA ASP A 219 -14.88 -13.07 7.89
C ASP A 219 -15.03 -13.65 6.46
N THR A 220 -14.32 -13.09 5.47
CA THR A 220 -14.26 -13.61 4.09
C THR A 220 -13.18 -14.69 3.91
N LEU A 221 -12.25 -14.83 4.86
CA LEU A 221 -11.23 -15.86 4.81
C LEU A 221 -11.86 -17.23 5.10
N PRO A 222 -11.56 -18.27 4.30
CA PRO A 222 -11.87 -19.64 4.67
C PRO A 222 -11.28 -19.97 6.05
N LYS A 223 -12.03 -20.67 6.90
CA LYS A 223 -11.67 -20.98 8.31
C LYS A 223 -10.30 -21.65 8.49
N LYS A 224 -9.76 -22.27 7.44
CA LYS A 224 -8.47 -22.96 7.44
C LYS A 224 -7.29 -22.04 7.10
N ILE A 225 -7.54 -20.80 6.67
CA ILE A 225 -6.48 -19.88 6.27
C ILE A 225 -5.97 -19.10 7.48
N GLU A 226 -4.69 -19.30 7.79
CA GLU A 226 -3.96 -18.40 8.66
C GLU A 226 -3.36 -17.25 7.83
N PRO A 227 -3.66 -15.97 8.13
CA PRO A 227 -3.17 -14.82 7.37
C PRO A 227 -1.65 -14.79 7.16
N LYS A 228 -0.87 -15.19 8.17
CA LYS A 228 0.60 -15.23 8.09
C LYS A 228 1.09 -16.28 7.11
N THR A 229 0.45 -17.44 7.10
CA THR A 229 0.79 -18.56 6.21
C THR A 229 0.42 -18.22 4.77
N PHE A 230 -0.76 -17.65 4.55
CA PHE A 230 -1.17 -17.10 3.25
C PHE A 230 -0.17 -16.06 2.73
N LEU A 231 0.22 -15.10 3.57
CA LEU A 231 1.17 -14.05 3.19
C LEU A 231 2.54 -14.61 2.82
N LYS A 232 3.05 -15.60 3.56
CA LYS A 232 4.32 -16.27 3.22
C LYS A 232 4.24 -16.97 1.86
N GLY A 233 3.14 -17.68 1.60
CA GLY A 233 2.88 -18.29 0.30
C GLY A 233 2.86 -17.25 -0.82
N LEU A 234 2.18 -16.11 -0.57
CA LEU A 234 2.13 -14.99 -1.50
C LEU A 234 3.52 -14.39 -1.76
N GLN A 235 4.36 -14.20 -0.75
CA GLN A 235 5.73 -13.70 -0.94
C GLN A 235 6.60 -14.66 -1.75
N PHE A 236 6.47 -15.97 -1.50
CA PHE A 236 7.24 -16.97 -2.22
C PHE A 236 6.79 -17.07 -3.68
N VAL A 237 5.48 -17.03 -3.95
CA VAL A 237 4.96 -17.10 -5.31
C VAL A 237 5.41 -15.89 -6.15
N GLN A 238 5.57 -14.70 -5.55
CA GLN A 238 6.13 -13.53 -6.26
C GLN A 238 7.50 -13.82 -6.86
N THR A 239 8.36 -14.54 -6.12
CA THR A 239 9.71 -14.91 -6.59
C THR A 239 9.64 -15.87 -7.77
N GLY A 240 8.78 -16.89 -7.68
CA GLY A 240 8.61 -17.85 -8.78
C GLY A 240 7.97 -17.22 -10.03
N LEU A 241 7.03 -16.30 -9.86
CA LEU A 241 6.45 -15.52 -10.95
C LEU A 241 7.47 -14.57 -11.60
N ALA A 242 8.40 -14.01 -10.81
CA ALA A 242 9.48 -13.18 -11.34
C ALA A 242 10.44 -14.00 -12.22
N GLU A 243 10.83 -15.19 -11.78
CA GLU A 243 11.67 -16.11 -12.58
C GLU A 243 11.01 -16.46 -13.92
N LEU A 244 9.71 -16.76 -13.88
CA LEU A 244 8.90 -17.03 -15.07
C LEU A 244 8.89 -15.84 -16.05
N ALA A 245 8.71 -14.62 -15.53
CA ALA A 245 8.68 -13.42 -16.34
C ALA A 245 10.02 -13.11 -17.03
N ASN A 246 11.13 -13.60 -16.48
CA ASN A 246 12.48 -13.33 -16.98
C ASN A 246 13.07 -14.45 -17.84
N GLU A 247 12.29 -15.50 -18.12
CA GLU A 247 12.79 -16.72 -18.77
C GLU A 247 13.99 -17.35 -18.02
N GLU A 248 14.09 -17.11 -16.71
CA GLU A 248 15.11 -17.70 -15.84
C GLU A 248 14.79 -19.19 -15.58
N PRO A 249 15.80 -20.02 -15.23
CA PRO A 249 15.57 -21.44 -14.97
C PRO A 249 14.48 -21.66 -13.91
N LEU A 250 13.50 -22.48 -14.28
CA LEU A 250 12.19 -22.67 -13.63
C LEU A 250 12.23 -23.47 -12.31
N TYR A 251 13.22 -23.23 -11.45
CA TYR A 251 13.36 -23.97 -10.19
C TYR A 251 12.11 -23.88 -9.31
N ASN A 252 11.32 -22.80 -9.43
CA ASN A 252 10.14 -22.58 -8.59
C ASN A 252 8.79 -22.77 -9.30
N ILE A 253 8.74 -23.23 -10.55
CA ILE A 253 7.44 -23.39 -11.24
C ILE A 253 6.53 -24.41 -10.54
N HIS A 254 7.11 -25.48 -9.98
CA HIS A 254 6.37 -26.45 -9.18
C HIS A 254 5.66 -25.78 -8.01
N PHE A 255 6.35 -24.87 -7.32
CA PHE A 255 5.76 -24.12 -6.21
C PHE A 255 4.64 -23.19 -6.69
N VAL A 256 4.83 -22.48 -7.81
CA VAL A 256 3.79 -21.60 -8.36
C VAL A 256 2.51 -22.38 -8.67
N LYS A 257 2.66 -23.55 -9.29
CA LYS A 257 1.53 -24.46 -9.55
C LYS A 257 0.89 -24.99 -8.27
N GLN A 258 1.70 -25.37 -7.29
CA GLN A 258 1.22 -25.87 -6.01
C GLN A 258 0.43 -24.79 -5.26
N PHE A 259 0.96 -23.56 -5.19
CA PHE A 259 0.26 -22.42 -4.61
C PHE A 259 -1.09 -22.17 -5.30
N ALA A 260 -1.13 -22.18 -6.64
CA ALA A 260 -2.37 -22.01 -7.40
C ALA A 260 -3.42 -23.08 -7.03
N LYS A 261 -3.02 -24.35 -6.98
CA LYS A 261 -3.89 -25.46 -6.59
C LYS A 261 -4.40 -25.33 -5.16
N GLU A 262 -3.52 -24.99 -4.23
CA GLU A 262 -3.87 -24.77 -2.83
C GLU A 262 -4.86 -23.61 -2.68
N GLN A 263 -4.71 -22.52 -3.43
CA GLN A 263 -5.68 -21.42 -3.38
C GLN A 263 -7.05 -21.87 -3.91
N VAL A 264 -7.09 -22.61 -5.02
CA VAL A 264 -8.34 -23.16 -5.57
C VAL A 264 -9.01 -24.10 -4.57
N GLU A 265 -8.25 -24.99 -3.93
CA GLU A 265 -8.78 -25.91 -2.92
C GLU A 265 -9.30 -25.17 -1.67
N MET A 266 -8.58 -24.14 -1.23
CA MET A 266 -8.95 -23.38 -0.03
C MET A 266 -10.16 -22.47 -0.23
N PHE A 267 -10.25 -21.81 -1.39
CA PHE A 267 -11.34 -20.88 -1.72
C PHE A 267 -12.50 -21.57 -2.48
N GLY A 268 -12.38 -22.86 -2.81
CA GLY A 268 -13.36 -23.64 -3.55
C GLY A 268 -13.18 -23.55 -5.08
N ASP A 269 -12.85 -22.37 -5.59
CA ASP A 269 -12.57 -22.14 -7.01
C ASP A 269 -11.65 -20.92 -7.22
N SER A 270 -11.13 -20.78 -8.44
CA SER A 270 -10.24 -19.67 -8.81
C SER A 270 -10.95 -18.30 -8.87
N GLY A 271 -12.24 -18.27 -9.20
CA GLY A 271 -13.06 -17.06 -9.21
C GLY A 271 -13.23 -16.48 -7.81
N THR A 272 -13.47 -17.32 -6.81
CA THR A 272 -13.59 -16.92 -5.41
C THR A 272 -12.26 -16.39 -4.86
N PHE A 273 -11.14 -17.04 -5.17
CA PHE A 273 -9.80 -16.50 -4.84
C PHE A 273 -9.55 -15.14 -5.50
N ASN A 274 -9.88 -14.99 -6.79
CA ASN A 274 -9.72 -13.73 -7.51
C ASN A 274 -10.63 -12.62 -6.97
N ALA A 275 -11.85 -12.96 -6.54
CA ALA A 275 -12.77 -12.02 -5.91
C ALA A 275 -12.21 -11.53 -4.56
N PHE A 276 -11.64 -12.43 -3.77
CA PHE A 276 -10.97 -12.10 -2.51
C PHE A 276 -9.76 -11.16 -2.74
N MET A 277 -8.88 -11.49 -3.71
CA MET A 277 -7.76 -10.62 -4.08
C MET A 277 -8.25 -9.25 -4.58
N SER A 278 -9.37 -9.22 -5.29
CA SER A 278 -10.02 -7.97 -5.75
C SER A 278 -10.58 -7.15 -4.60
N GLU A 279 -11.09 -7.77 -3.54
CA GLU A 279 -11.53 -7.06 -2.33
C GLU A 279 -10.36 -6.40 -1.62
N ILE A 280 -9.22 -7.09 -1.48
CA ILE A 280 -7.99 -6.48 -0.96
C ILE A 280 -7.55 -5.32 -1.87
N ALA A 281 -7.61 -5.50 -3.20
CA ALA A 281 -7.22 -4.45 -4.14
C ALA A 281 -8.13 -3.20 -4.08
N ARG A 282 -9.38 -3.36 -3.63
CA ARG A 282 -10.33 -2.26 -3.36
C ARG A 282 -10.16 -1.64 -1.99
N SER A 283 -9.38 -2.24 -1.10
CA SER A 283 -9.09 -1.63 0.20
C SER A 283 -8.36 -0.31 -0.02
N GLU A 284 -8.83 0.74 0.66
CA GLU A 284 -8.19 2.06 0.65
C GLU A 284 -6.66 2.03 0.85
N PRO A 285 -6.07 1.31 1.84
CA PRO A 285 -4.62 1.28 2.02
C PRO A 285 -3.87 0.69 0.82
N TYR A 286 -4.47 -0.28 0.12
CA TYR A 286 -3.88 -0.81 -1.10
C TYR A 286 -3.98 0.20 -2.25
N GLN A 287 -5.12 0.87 -2.42
CA GLN A 287 -5.29 1.90 -3.44
C GLN A 287 -4.33 3.07 -3.23
N ALA A 288 -4.14 3.53 -1.98
CA ALA A 288 -3.16 4.56 -1.64
C ALA A 288 -1.73 4.15 -2.02
N PHE A 289 -1.35 2.89 -1.73
CA PHE A 289 -0.06 2.35 -2.14
C PHE A 289 0.10 2.30 -3.66
N GLN A 290 -0.93 1.85 -4.39
CA GLN A 290 -0.90 1.79 -5.86
C GLN A 290 -0.85 3.17 -6.51
N MET A 291 -1.57 4.17 -5.96
CA MET A 291 -1.50 5.55 -6.45
C MET A 291 -0.08 6.11 -6.36
N GLU A 292 0.64 5.84 -5.27
CA GLU A 292 2.02 6.30 -5.07
C GLU A 292 3.03 5.55 -5.94
N LEU A 293 2.75 4.28 -6.25
CA LEU A 293 3.52 3.54 -7.25
C LEU A 293 3.34 4.09 -8.67
N GLN A 294 2.15 4.62 -8.99
CA GLN A 294 1.82 5.13 -10.33
C GLN A 294 2.18 6.61 -10.52
N SER A 295 1.97 7.44 -9.50
CA SER A 295 2.15 8.88 -9.56
C SER A 295 2.67 9.38 -8.22
N PRO A 296 3.99 9.26 -7.96
CA PRO A 296 4.58 9.69 -6.70
C PRO A 296 4.43 11.20 -6.53
N GLN A 297 4.03 11.65 -5.33
CA GLN A 297 3.74 13.07 -5.08
C GLN A 297 4.72 13.74 -4.10
N ASP A 298 5.35 12.94 -3.24
CA ASP A 298 6.21 13.43 -2.16
C ASP A 298 7.51 12.63 -2.05
N THR A 299 8.38 13.01 -1.11
CA THR A 299 9.66 12.32 -0.88
C THR A 299 9.50 10.83 -0.59
N ALA A 300 8.40 10.39 0.06
CA ALA A 300 8.18 8.97 0.32
C ALA A 300 7.79 8.23 -0.97
N GLY A 301 6.86 8.80 -1.75
CA GLY A 301 6.51 8.28 -3.08
C GLY A 301 7.70 8.26 -4.03
N TYR A 302 8.50 9.33 -4.07
CA TYR A 302 9.69 9.36 -4.92
C TYR A 302 10.72 8.30 -4.54
N GLN A 303 10.95 8.10 -3.24
CA GLN A 303 11.88 7.07 -2.76
C GLN A 303 11.36 5.65 -3.03
N LEU A 304 10.05 5.44 -2.97
CA LEU A 304 9.44 4.16 -3.31
C LEU A 304 9.79 3.72 -4.75
N GLN A 305 9.87 4.66 -5.69
CA GLN A 305 10.22 4.36 -7.09
C GLN A 305 11.66 3.88 -7.28
N LEU A 306 12.55 4.15 -6.32
CA LEU A 306 13.94 3.70 -6.36
C LEU A 306 14.07 2.20 -6.10
N ILE A 307 13.03 1.56 -5.55
CA ILE A 307 13.01 0.15 -5.16
C ILE A 307 12.44 -0.68 -6.32
N GLN A 308 13.12 -1.76 -6.70
CA GLN A 308 12.68 -2.64 -7.78
C GLN A 308 11.80 -3.81 -7.28
N LEU A 309 11.02 -4.38 -8.20
CA LEU A 309 10.37 -5.67 -7.97
C LEU A 309 11.43 -6.77 -7.73
N PRO A 310 11.11 -7.79 -6.90
CA PRO A 310 11.98 -8.94 -6.76
C PRO A 310 12.29 -9.53 -8.13
N ARG A 311 13.59 -9.62 -8.46
CA ARG A 311 14.08 -10.06 -9.77
C ARG A 311 13.37 -9.36 -10.94
N ALA A 312 13.25 -8.04 -10.89
CA ALA A 312 12.74 -7.27 -12.04
C ALA A 312 13.49 -7.66 -13.34
N ALA A 313 12.74 -7.80 -14.44
CA ALA A 313 13.27 -8.22 -15.74
C ALA A 313 14.34 -7.26 -16.23
N GLN A 314 14.12 -5.97 -15.99
CA GLN A 314 15.06 -4.93 -16.34
C GLN A 314 15.51 -4.15 -15.09
N LYS A 315 16.82 -4.06 -14.89
CA LYS A 315 17.41 -3.16 -13.89
C LYS A 315 17.35 -1.72 -14.41
N TRP A 316 16.65 -0.83 -13.71
CA TRP A 316 16.52 0.57 -14.12
C TRP A 316 17.89 1.26 -14.25
N GLN A 317 18.89 0.79 -13.51
CA GLN A 317 20.28 1.27 -13.57
C GLN A 317 20.87 1.15 -14.98
N ASN A 318 20.47 0.11 -15.73
CA ASN A 318 20.88 -0.12 -17.10
C ASN A 318 20.03 0.72 -18.07
N ALA A 319 18.75 0.91 -17.75
CA ALA A 319 17.79 1.58 -18.62
C ALA A 319 17.86 3.12 -18.59
N LEU A 320 18.21 3.70 -17.44
CA LEU A 320 18.14 5.16 -17.21
C LEU A 320 19.52 5.86 -17.23
N GLN A 321 20.61 5.14 -17.48
CA GLN A 321 21.98 5.67 -17.60
C GLN A 321 22.32 6.76 -16.56
N LEU A 322 22.09 6.50 -15.27
CA LEU A 322 22.32 7.52 -14.25
C LEU A 322 23.81 7.90 -14.12
N PRO A 323 24.16 9.16 -13.80
CA PRO A 323 25.52 9.50 -13.40
C PRO A 323 25.91 8.80 -12.09
N GLY A 324 27.18 8.44 -11.92
CA GLY A 324 27.72 7.86 -10.67
C GLY A 324 28.19 6.41 -10.77
N ASP A 325 28.99 5.97 -9.80
CA ASP A 325 29.49 4.60 -9.72
C ASP A 325 28.40 3.61 -9.25
N ASN A 326 28.59 2.31 -9.50
CA ASN A 326 27.60 1.30 -9.11
C ASN A 326 27.39 1.23 -7.58
N ALA A 327 28.41 1.57 -6.79
CA ALA A 327 28.33 1.55 -5.33
C ALA A 327 27.38 2.64 -4.79
N SER A 328 27.42 3.86 -5.31
CA SER A 328 26.49 4.93 -4.93
C SER A 328 25.04 4.60 -5.30
N ARG A 329 24.82 3.89 -6.41
CA ARG A 329 23.48 3.47 -6.85
C ARG A 329 22.88 2.35 -5.99
N ILE A 330 23.67 1.36 -5.59
CA ILE A 330 23.24 0.29 -4.66
C ILE A 330 22.81 0.89 -3.32
N ASN A 331 23.65 1.77 -2.76
CA ASN A 331 23.37 2.44 -1.49
C ASN A 331 22.07 3.27 -1.54
N LEU A 332 21.78 3.92 -2.67
CA LEU A 332 20.56 4.70 -2.85
C LEU A 332 19.29 3.84 -2.77
N GLN A 333 19.30 2.66 -3.39
CA GLN A 333 18.18 1.71 -3.28
C GLN A 333 18.03 1.18 -1.86
N ASP A 334 19.13 0.85 -1.18
CA ASP A 334 19.10 0.34 0.20
C ASP A 334 18.56 1.38 1.19
N TRP A 335 18.99 2.64 1.08
CA TRP A 335 18.48 3.73 1.91
C TRP A 335 17.00 4.00 1.65
N ALA A 336 16.57 3.96 0.38
CA ALA A 336 15.17 4.13 0.00
C ALA A 336 14.31 2.97 0.53
N LEU A 337 14.80 1.73 0.42
CA LEU A 337 14.14 0.52 0.93
C LEU A 337 13.98 0.58 2.45
N GLU A 338 15.04 0.91 3.17
CA GLU A 338 15.00 1.03 4.64
C GLU A 338 14.03 2.12 5.09
N ASN A 339 14.07 3.28 4.43
CA ASN A 339 13.12 4.37 4.71
C ASN A 339 11.68 3.95 4.47
N THR A 340 11.44 3.27 3.35
CA THR A 340 10.11 2.79 2.94
C THR A 340 9.57 1.76 3.91
N LYS A 341 10.39 0.76 4.30
CA LYS A 341 10.04 -0.22 5.34
C LYS A 341 9.69 0.45 6.66
N ARG A 342 10.49 1.43 7.11
CA ARG A 342 10.21 2.18 8.35
C ARG A 342 8.93 3.00 8.28
N ARG A 343 8.71 3.74 7.18
CA ARG A 343 7.48 4.52 6.99
C ARG A 343 6.25 3.61 7.01
N LEU A 344 6.35 2.45 6.39
CA LEU A 344 5.31 1.44 6.44
C LEU A 344 5.08 0.99 7.89
N VAL A 345 6.09 0.55 8.63
CA VAL A 345 5.90 0.14 10.03
C VAL A 345 5.19 1.23 10.86
N LEU A 346 5.59 2.50 10.68
CA LEU A 346 4.92 3.64 11.32
C LEU A 346 3.47 3.82 10.85
N ALA A 347 3.19 3.70 9.55
CA ALA A 347 1.85 3.81 8.98
C ALA A 347 0.93 2.70 9.46
N SER A 348 1.41 1.46 9.47
CA SER A 348 0.75 0.28 10.04
C SER A 348 0.35 0.49 11.50
N ARG A 349 1.28 1.00 12.31
CA ARG A 349 1.03 1.25 13.73
C ARG A 349 0.09 2.43 13.97
N ALA A 350 0.26 3.52 13.23
CA ALA A 350 -0.66 4.66 13.23
C ALA A 350 -2.09 4.21 12.90
N TRP A 351 -2.19 3.31 11.93
CA TRP A 351 -3.46 2.77 11.50
C TRP A 351 -4.11 1.88 12.56
N GLU A 352 -3.37 0.89 13.08
CA GLU A 352 -3.85 0.02 14.16
C GLU A 352 -4.32 0.83 15.38
N LEU A 353 -3.55 1.84 15.80
CA LEU A 353 -3.95 2.72 16.90
C LEU A 353 -5.22 3.52 16.60
N THR A 354 -5.42 3.92 15.34
CA THR A 354 -6.65 4.61 14.92
C THR A 354 -7.84 3.66 14.97
N GLU A 355 -7.70 2.45 14.43
CA GLU A 355 -8.76 1.44 14.45
C GLU A 355 -9.13 1.03 15.88
N ASN A 356 -8.14 0.84 16.76
CA ASN A 356 -8.38 0.57 18.18
C ASN A 356 -9.20 1.67 18.87
N MET A 357 -9.05 2.93 18.44
CA MET A 357 -9.90 4.02 18.91
C MET A 357 -11.29 3.97 18.25
N LEU A 358 -11.39 3.69 16.97
CA LEU A 358 -12.66 3.59 16.24
C LEU A 358 -13.47 2.32 16.54
N ASP A 359 -12.87 1.33 17.19
CA ASP A 359 -13.58 0.20 17.80
C ASP A 359 -14.32 0.58 19.08
N ILE A 360 -14.01 1.75 19.64
CA ILE A 360 -14.66 2.31 20.82
C ILE A 360 -15.55 3.48 20.42
N TYR A 361 -15.04 4.39 19.60
CA TYR A 361 -15.68 5.67 19.29
C TYR A 361 -16.23 5.71 17.85
N THR A 362 -17.31 6.45 17.64
CA THR A 362 -17.63 6.97 16.31
C THR A 362 -16.54 7.97 15.87
N PRO A 363 -16.35 8.23 14.57
CA PRO A 363 -15.39 9.25 14.11
C PRO A 363 -15.60 10.62 14.77
N ASP A 364 -16.85 11.05 14.91
CA ASP A 364 -17.21 12.31 15.58
C ASP A 364 -16.92 12.26 17.09
N GLY A 365 -17.21 11.13 17.74
CA GLY A 365 -16.89 10.90 19.14
C GLY A 365 -15.39 10.99 19.43
N LEU A 366 -14.56 10.43 18.56
CA LEU A 366 -13.09 10.52 18.65
C LEU A 366 -12.63 11.98 18.54
N GLN A 367 -13.15 12.74 17.57
CA GLN A 367 -12.80 14.15 17.42
C GLN A 367 -13.21 14.99 18.64
N LEU A 368 -14.39 14.74 19.20
CA LEU A 368 -14.85 15.40 20.42
C LEU A 368 -13.94 15.10 21.62
N LEU A 369 -13.52 13.85 21.79
CA LEU A 369 -12.56 13.46 22.82
C LEU A 369 -11.23 14.21 22.66
N LEU A 370 -10.68 14.24 21.45
CA LEU A 370 -9.41 14.92 21.18
C LEU A 370 -9.48 16.43 21.41
N ASN A 371 -10.62 17.06 21.09
CA ASN A 371 -10.86 18.47 21.40
C ASN A 371 -10.93 18.73 22.90
N LYS A 372 -11.51 17.80 23.68
CA LYS A 372 -11.58 17.90 25.14
C LYS A 372 -10.20 17.78 25.80
N ILE A 373 -9.30 17.00 25.19
CA ILE A 373 -7.94 16.77 25.67
C ILE A 373 -6.99 17.96 25.38
N ARG A 374 -7.34 18.83 24.44
CA ARG A 374 -6.51 19.97 23.97
C ARG A 374 -6.15 21.03 25.04
N VAL A 375 -6.66 20.89 26.28
CA VAL A 375 -6.60 21.88 27.38
C VAL A 375 -5.29 22.66 27.45
#